data_AF-A0AAF5PX48-F1
#
_entry.id   AF-A0AAF5PX48-F1
#
_cell.length_a   1.000
_cell.length_b   1.000
_cell.length_c   1.000
_cell.angle_alpha   90.00
_cell.angle_beta   90.00
_cell.angle_gamma   90.00
#
_symmetry.space_group_name_H-M   'P 1'
#
loop_
_entity.id
_entity.type
_entity.pdbx_description
1 polymer ?
#
loop_
_entity_poly.entity_id
_entity_poly.type
_entity_poly.pdbx_seq_one_letter_code
_entity_poly.pdbx_strand_id
1 'polypeptide(L)'
;MMWYQACIVSLTLLLIASLEVTLAMSCCNRKKDINHWCKMKLCNIQCNFRTDTYSLCTIFGNTMMDIWQCAGAGHNHRKCCTKNGVPPNCQTYCNGKSIKNIGDLSCIYYADPILACFKKYYESNSFLAKLGN
;
A
#
# COMPACT_ATOMS: atom_id res chain seq x y z
N MET A 1 -33.02 -23.64 9.76
CA MET A 1 -31.73 -24.21 9.30
C MET A 1 -30.99 -23.31 8.30
N MET A 2 -31.68 -22.55 7.44
CA MET A 2 -31.06 -21.61 6.48
C MET A 2 -30.36 -20.39 7.12
N TRP A 3 -30.80 -19.94 8.30
CA TRP A 3 -30.22 -18.81 9.02
C TRP A 3 -28.81 -19.08 9.56
N TYR A 4 -28.51 -20.34 9.91
CA TYR A 4 -27.19 -20.76 10.37
C TYR A 4 -26.15 -20.69 9.25
N GLN A 5 -26.53 -21.10 8.04
CA GLN A 5 -25.67 -21.02 6.86
C GLN A 5 -25.39 -19.57 6.45
N ALA A 6 -26.37 -18.67 6.54
CA ALA A 6 -26.17 -17.23 6.25
C ALA A 6 -25.18 -16.56 7.23
N CYS A 7 -25.25 -16.90 8.52
CA CYS A 7 -24.27 -16.45 9.51
C CYS A 7 -22.87 -16.98 9.22
N ILE A 8 -22.74 -18.28 8.89
CA ILE A 8 -21.44 -18.87 8.55
C ILE A 8 -20.82 -18.17 7.34
N VAL A 9 -21.60 -17.92 6.28
CA VAL A 9 -21.10 -17.21 5.08
C VAL A 9 -20.67 -15.78 5.41
N SER A 10 -21.42 -15.09 6.28
CA SER A 10 -21.06 -13.74 6.73
C SER A 10 -19.77 -13.73 7.57
N LEU A 11 -19.62 -14.69 8.48
CA LEU A 11 -18.42 -14.87 9.31
C LEU A 11 -17.19 -15.29 8.49
N THR A 12 -17.33 -16.15 7.48
CA THR A 12 -16.22 -16.55 6.61
C THR A 12 -15.80 -15.41 5.68
N LEU A 13 -16.72 -14.60 5.15
CA LEU A 13 -16.39 -13.39 4.39
C LEU A 13 -15.59 -12.37 5.21
N LEU A 14 -15.95 -12.17 6.48
CA LEU A 14 -15.20 -11.31 7.41
C LEU A 14 -13.77 -11.83 7.68
N LEU A 15 -13.61 -13.15 7.81
CA LEU A 15 -12.29 -13.79 8.00
C LEU A 15 -11.42 -13.72 6.74
N ILE A 16 -12.00 -13.91 5.55
CA ILE A 16 -11.27 -13.81 4.27
C ILE A 16 -10.78 -12.38 4.04
N ALA A 17 -11.63 -11.36 4.30
CA ALA A 17 -11.25 -9.95 4.23
C ALA A 17 -10.11 -9.57 5.20
N SER A 18 -9.98 -10.30 6.31
CA SER A 18 -8.94 -10.07 7.31
C SER A 18 -7.56 -10.65 6.91
N LEU A 19 -7.54 -11.69 6.08
CA LEU A 19 -6.30 -12.40 5.68
C LEU A 19 -5.49 -11.65 4.62
N GLU A 20 -6.11 -10.74 3.85
CA GLU A 20 -5.42 -9.94 2.82
C GLU A 20 -4.57 -8.80 3.41
N VAL A 21 -4.79 -8.44 4.68
CA VAL A 21 -4.27 -7.21 5.33
C VAL A 21 -2.84 -7.34 5.89
N THR A 22 -2.27 -8.54 5.97
CA THR A 22 -1.10 -8.83 6.83
C THR A 22 0.28 -8.59 6.20
N LEU A 23 0.44 -8.63 4.88
CA LEU A 23 1.80 -8.69 4.29
C LEU A 23 2.51 -7.33 4.21
N ALA A 24 1.82 -6.26 3.80
CA ALA A 24 2.38 -4.90 3.74
C ALA A 24 2.58 -4.28 5.14
N MET A 25 1.79 -4.74 6.11
CA MET A 25 1.74 -4.25 7.49
C MET A 25 3.07 -4.45 8.24
N SER A 26 3.82 -5.52 7.97
CA SER A 26 5.01 -5.87 8.77
C SER A 26 6.20 -4.94 8.51
N CYS A 27 6.41 -4.46 7.28
CA CYS A 27 7.50 -3.53 6.94
C CYS A 27 7.27 -2.16 7.60
N CYS A 28 6.06 -1.62 7.43
CA CYS A 28 5.71 -0.28 7.90
C CYS A 28 5.74 -0.17 9.43
N ASN A 29 5.26 -1.19 10.15
CA ASN A 29 5.27 -1.19 11.62
C ASN A 29 6.69 -1.25 12.22
N ARG A 30 7.67 -1.81 11.50
CA ARG A 30 9.06 -1.93 11.96
C ARG A 30 9.89 -0.65 11.81
N LYS A 31 9.44 0.33 11.03
CA LYS A 31 10.17 1.61 10.85
C LYS A 31 10.12 2.42 12.15
N LYS A 32 11.28 2.82 12.68
CA LYS A 32 11.37 3.55 13.96
C LYS A 32 11.03 5.03 13.82
N ASP A 33 11.23 5.58 12.62
CA ASP A 33 11.10 7.02 12.34
C ASP A 33 9.64 7.46 12.08
N ILE A 34 8.69 6.53 12.08
CA ILE A 34 7.26 6.79 11.92
C ILE A 34 6.60 6.79 13.30
N ASN A 35 5.95 7.89 13.68
CA ASN A 35 5.24 7.96 14.96
C ASN A 35 4.05 6.98 15.02
N HIS A 36 3.66 6.59 16.23
CA HIS A 36 2.63 5.57 16.45
C HIS A 36 1.28 5.93 15.81
N TRP A 37 0.88 7.20 15.85
CA TRP A 37 -0.37 7.67 15.24
C TRP A 37 -0.38 7.50 13.72
N CYS A 38 0.73 7.85 13.05
CA CYS A 38 0.91 7.63 11.61
C CYS A 38 0.97 6.14 11.26
N LYS A 39 1.58 5.28 12.09
CA LYS A 39 1.55 3.82 11.87
C LYS A 39 0.13 3.28 11.86
N MET A 40 -0.68 3.68 12.85
CA MET A 40 -2.08 3.28 12.97
C MET A 40 -2.94 3.69 11.76
N LYS A 41 -2.63 4.83 11.14
CA LYS A 41 -3.41 5.39 10.03
C LYS A 41 -2.89 5.02 8.64
N LEU A 42 -1.58 4.88 8.48
CA LEU A 42 -0.92 4.73 7.17
C LEU A 42 -0.37 3.32 6.89
N CYS A 43 -0.17 2.47 7.91
CA CYS A 43 0.33 1.11 7.69
C CYS A 43 -0.77 0.09 7.32
N ASN A 44 -2.02 0.53 7.13
CA ASN A 44 -3.13 -0.33 6.71
C ASN A 44 -3.25 -0.37 5.18
N ILE A 45 -3.54 -1.54 4.60
CA ILE A 45 -3.61 -1.77 3.15
C ILE A 45 -4.70 -0.94 2.46
N GLN A 46 -5.69 -0.48 3.23
CA GLN A 46 -6.57 0.59 2.80
C GLN A 46 -5.87 1.95 3.01
N CYS A 47 -4.82 2.20 2.24
CA CYS A 47 -4.25 3.54 2.05
C CYS A 47 -5.23 4.40 1.27
N ASN A 48 -6.41 4.68 1.85
CA ASN A 48 -7.23 5.78 1.39
C ASN A 48 -6.42 7.04 1.68
N PHE A 49 -5.79 7.59 0.64
CA PHE A 49 -5.06 8.86 0.66
C PHE A 49 -6.07 9.99 0.92
N ARG A 50 -6.60 10.06 2.15
CA ARG A 50 -7.27 11.27 2.59
C ARG A 50 -6.19 12.32 2.85
N THR A 51 -6.31 13.43 2.13
CA THR A 51 -5.37 14.54 2.11
C THR A 51 -5.13 15.15 3.50
N ASP A 52 -6.09 15.01 4.42
CA ASP A 52 -6.01 15.44 5.81
C ASP A 52 -4.96 14.65 6.63
N THR A 53 -4.96 13.33 6.48
CA THR A 53 -4.10 12.38 7.17
C THR A 53 -2.70 12.41 6.56
N TYR A 54 -2.63 12.58 5.25
CA TYR A 54 -1.41 12.83 4.49
C TYR A 54 -0.69 14.05 5.07
N SER A 55 -1.32 15.23 5.02
CA SER A 55 -0.69 16.49 5.43
C SER A 55 -0.16 16.44 6.86
N LEU A 56 -0.92 15.84 7.79
CA LEU A 56 -0.51 15.69 9.19
C LEU A 56 0.70 14.77 9.39
N CYS A 57 0.81 13.69 8.62
CA CYS A 57 1.97 12.78 8.70
C CYS A 57 3.17 13.25 7.88
N THR A 58 2.98 14.09 6.86
CA THR A 58 4.07 14.70 6.07
C THR A 58 4.75 15.85 6.83
N ILE A 59 4.04 16.55 7.73
CA ILE A 59 4.60 17.64 8.56
C ILE A 59 5.71 17.14 9.51
N PHE A 60 5.76 15.84 9.82
CA PHE A 60 6.77 15.23 10.70
C PHE A 60 7.87 14.41 9.98
N GLY A 61 8.20 14.72 8.72
CA GLY A 61 9.46 14.29 8.08
C GLY A 61 9.40 13.05 7.16
N ASN A 62 10.53 12.32 7.06
CA ASN A 62 10.84 11.24 6.09
C ASN A 62 9.88 10.04 6.06
N THR A 63 8.93 9.99 7.00
CA THR A 63 7.87 9.00 7.19
C THR A 63 7.24 8.51 5.89
N MET A 64 6.92 9.42 4.97
CA MET A 64 6.23 9.06 3.73
C MET A 64 7.12 8.24 2.78
N MET A 65 8.41 8.54 2.71
CA MET A 65 9.35 7.85 1.80
C MET A 65 9.60 6.42 2.26
N ASP A 66 9.61 6.19 3.58
CA ASP A 66 9.71 4.87 4.18
C ASP A 66 8.44 4.04 4.02
N ILE A 67 7.26 4.66 4.17
CA ILE A 67 5.97 4.00 3.91
C ILE A 67 5.87 3.65 2.43
N TRP A 68 6.27 4.56 1.53
CA TRP A 68 6.26 4.32 0.09
C TRP A 68 7.18 3.15 -0.31
N GLN A 69 8.38 3.08 0.28
CA GLN A 69 9.27 1.94 0.11
C GLN A 69 8.61 0.63 0.58
N CYS A 70 7.96 0.65 1.75
CA CYS A 70 7.27 -0.52 2.27
C CYS A 70 6.11 -0.94 1.35
N ALA A 71 5.31 0.01 0.86
CA ALA A 71 4.20 -0.24 -0.06
C ALA A 71 4.70 -0.80 -1.40
N GLY A 72 5.84 -0.34 -1.90
CA GLY A 72 6.43 -0.84 -3.14
C GLY A 72 7.14 -2.18 -3.04
N ALA A 73 7.31 -2.72 -1.82
CA ALA A 73 8.06 -3.94 -1.53
C ALA A 73 9.51 -3.96 -2.04
N GLY A 74 10.09 -2.83 -2.44
CA GLY A 74 11.40 -2.78 -3.09
C GLY A 74 11.43 -3.21 -4.57
N HIS A 75 10.28 -3.53 -5.17
CA HIS A 75 10.18 -4.01 -6.55
C HIS A 75 9.88 -2.89 -7.54
N ASN A 76 10.31 -3.07 -8.80
CA ASN A 76 10.09 -2.09 -9.86
C ASN A 76 8.76 -2.33 -10.58
N HIS A 77 7.82 -1.38 -10.41
CA HIS A 77 6.47 -1.42 -10.98
C HIS A 77 6.32 -0.60 -12.26
N ARG A 78 7.41 -0.09 -12.86
CA ARG A 78 7.33 0.80 -14.05
C ARG A 78 6.48 0.27 -15.19
N LYS A 79 6.51 -1.04 -15.46
CA LYS A 79 5.67 -1.67 -16.49
C LYS A 79 4.17 -1.53 -16.17
N CYS A 80 3.81 -1.70 -14.90
CA CYS A 80 2.43 -1.51 -14.45
C CYS A 80 2.07 -0.01 -14.46
N CYS A 81 2.93 0.86 -13.94
CA CYS A 81 2.71 2.30 -13.93
C CYS A 81 2.49 2.89 -15.33
N THR A 82 3.30 2.47 -16.31
CA THR A 82 3.15 2.91 -17.70
C THR A 82 1.78 2.54 -18.25
N LYS A 83 1.29 1.33 -17.94
CA LYS A 83 -0.06 0.88 -18.35
C LYS A 83 -1.19 1.62 -17.62
N ASN A 84 -0.93 2.13 -16.43
CA ASN A 84 -1.89 2.90 -15.63
C ASN A 84 -1.77 4.43 -15.83
N GLY A 85 -1.09 4.86 -16.91
CA GLY A 85 -1.06 6.27 -17.30
C GLY A 85 -0.11 7.16 -16.49
N VAL A 86 0.82 6.58 -15.72
CA VAL A 86 1.83 7.38 -15.01
C VAL A 86 2.86 7.93 -16.00
N PRO A 87 3.04 9.26 -16.08
CA PRO A 87 3.89 9.87 -17.08
C PRO A 87 5.39 9.62 -16.78
N PRO A 88 6.27 9.70 -17.79
CA PRO A 88 7.70 9.38 -17.64
C PRO A 88 8.42 10.13 -16.52
N ASN A 89 8.10 11.42 -16.31
CA ASN A 89 8.65 12.24 -15.23
C ASN A 89 8.30 11.71 -13.83
N CYS A 90 7.14 11.05 -13.68
CA CYS A 90 6.68 10.46 -12.41
C CYS A 90 7.08 8.99 -12.22
N GLN A 91 7.68 8.33 -13.23
CA GLN A 91 8.06 6.90 -13.13
C GLN A 91 9.17 6.62 -12.11
N THR A 92 9.83 7.65 -11.59
CA THR A 92 10.78 7.48 -10.48
C THR A 92 10.09 6.93 -9.22
N TYR A 93 8.83 7.29 -9.00
CA TYR A 93 8.02 6.84 -7.86
C TYR A 93 7.53 5.38 -7.97
N CYS A 94 7.62 4.80 -9.17
CA CYS A 94 7.20 3.42 -9.44
C CYS A 94 8.23 2.37 -9.09
N ASN A 95 9.45 2.76 -8.70
CA ASN A 95 10.54 1.81 -8.47
C ASN A 95 10.41 1.01 -7.16
N GLY A 96 9.39 1.32 -6.34
CA GLY A 96 9.10 0.68 -5.07
C GLY A 96 10.19 0.81 -4.00
N LYS A 97 11.16 1.69 -4.22
CA LYS A 97 12.28 1.97 -3.31
C LYS A 97 12.02 3.28 -2.56
N SER A 98 12.85 3.54 -1.56
CA SER A 98 12.83 4.83 -0.85
C SER A 98 13.09 5.95 -1.84
N ILE A 99 12.17 6.91 -1.87
CA ILE A 99 12.31 8.16 -2.59
C ILE A 99 13.30 9.00 -1.78
N LYS A 100 14.33 9.57 -2.41
CA LYS A 100 15.30 10.43 -1.71
C LYS A 100 15.01 11.92 -1.90
N ASN A 101 14.40 12.26 -3.03
CA ASN A 101 14.02 13.63 -3.37
C ASN A 101 12.59 13.59 -3.89
N ILE A 102 11.70 14.36 -3.25
CA ILE A 102 10.40 14.67 -3.81
C ILE A 102 10.69 15.60 -4.98
N GLY A 103 10.58 15.07 -6.19
CA GLY A 103 10.75 15.85 -7.41
C GLY A 103 9.52 16.71 -7.66
N ASP A 104 9.05 16.70 -8.91
CA ASP A 104 7.85 17.40 -9.32
C ASP A 104 6.64 17.04 -8.45
N LEU A 105 6.13 18.02 -7.69
CA LEU A 105 5.00 17.87 -6.78
C LEU A 105 3.71 17.48 -7.52
N SER A 106 3.62 17.77 -8.83
CA SER A 106 2.49 17.35 -9.65
C SER A 106 2.34 15.82 -9.72
N CYS A 107 3.39 15.06 -9.42
CA CYS A 107 3.32 13.60 -9.38
C CYS A 107 2.43 13.05 -8.26
N ILE A 108 2.00 13.87 -7.30
CA ILE A 108 1.04 13.49 -6.27
C ILE A 108 -0.30 13.02 -6.87
N TYR A 109 -0.72 13.58 -8.01
CA TYR A 109 -1.95 13.18 -8.69
C TYR A 109 -1.89 11.76 -9.26
N TYR A 110 -0.69 11.18 -9.37
CA TYR A 110 -0.48 9.80 -9.81
C TYR A 110 -0.26 8.83 -8.65
N ALA A 111 -0.49 9.25 -7.40
CA ALA A 111 -0.36 8.35 -6.25
C ALA A 111 -1.27 7.13 -6.36
N ASP A 112 -2.56 7.33 -6.66
CA ASP A 112 -3.55 6.25 -6.79
C ASP A 112 -3.18 5.19 -7.84
N PRO A 113 -2.87 5.53 -9.10
CA PRO A 113 -2.47 4.53 -10.10
C PRO A 113 -1.17 3.80 -9.73
N ILE A 114 -0.24 4.44 -9.01
CA ILE A 114 0.99 3.78 -8.53
C ILE A 114 0.65 2.79 -7.41
N LEU A 115 -0.19 3.18 -6.44
CA LEU A 115 -0.60 2.33 -5.34
C LEU A 115 -1.42 1.13 -5.82
N ALA A 116 -2.25 1.30 -6.86
CA ALA A 116 -2.94 0.18 -7.50
C ALA A 116 -1.96 -0.88 -8.03
N CYS A 117 -0.83 -0.46 -8.59
CA CYS A 117 0.22 -1.37 -9.03
C CYS A 117 0.89 -2.11 -7.87
N PHE A 118 1.17 -1.41 -6.77
CA PHE A 118 1.73 -2.02 -5.56
C PHE A 118 0.76 -3.05 -4.97
N LYS A 119 -0.53 -2.72 -4.89
CA LYS A 119 -1.58 -3.64 -4.44
C LYS A 119 -1.63 -4.89 -5.30
N LYS A 120 -1.65 -4.74 -6.62
CA LYS A 120 -1.67 -5.85 -7.57
C LYS A 120 -0.48 -6.80 -7.40
N TYR A 121 0.70 -6.26 -7.10
CA TYR A 121 1.88 -7.07 -6.79
C TYR A 121 1.69 -7.93 -5.54
N TYR A 122 1.10 -7.39 -4.48
CA TYR A 122 0.79 -8.18 -3.29
C TYR A 122 -0.28 -9.22 -3.56
N GLU A 123 -1.34 -8.89 -4.29
CA GLU A 123 -2.38 -9.86 -4.68
C GLU A 123 -1.77 -11.01 -5.50
N SER A 124 -0.90 -10.72 -6.45
CA SER A 124 -0.25 -11.77 -7.25
C SER A 124 0.73 -12.62 -6.43
N ASN A 125 1.54 -12.00 -5.56
CA ASN A 125 2.54 -12.74 -4.80
C ASN A 125 1.98 -13.42 -3.54
N SER A 126 0.88 -12.91 -2.97
CA SER A 126 0.16 -13.59 -1.89
C SER A 126 -0.64 -14.79 -2.41
N PHE A 127 -1.16 -14.72 -3.64
CA PHE A 127 -1.72 -15.88 -4.32
C PHE A 127 -0.65 -16.96 -4.57
N LEU A 128 0.55 -16.57 -5.02
CA LEU A 128 1.68 -17.50 -5.14
C LEU A 128 2.09 -18.11 -3.79
N ALA A 129 2.05 -17.34 -2.70
CA ALA A 129 2.30 -17.86 -1.35
C ALA A 129 1.20 -18.82 -0.85
N LYS A 130 -0.04 -18.70 -1.34
CA LYS A 130 -1.15 -19.62 -1.05
C LYS A 130 -1.15 -20.88 -1.91
N LEU A 131 -0.53 -20.85 -3.10
CA LEU A 131 -0.40 -22.02 -3.98
C LEU A 131 0.82 -22.90 -3.67
N GLY A 132 1.74 -22.43 -2.84
CA GLY A 132 2.95 -23.14 -2.44
C GLY A 132 2.87 -23.84 -1.08
N ASN A 133 1.67 -24.04 -0.52
CA ASN A 133 1.45 -24.72 0.76
C ASN A 133 0.35 -25.77 0.62
#